data_AF-A0A7J7GTM9-F1
#
_entry.id   AF-A0A7J7GTM9-F1
#
_cell.length_a   1.000
_cell.length_b   1.000
_cell.length_c   1.000
_cell.angle_alpha   90.00
_cell.angle_beta   90.00
_cell.angle_gamma   90.00
#
_symmetry.space_group_name_H-M   'P 1'
#
loop_
_entity.id
_entity.type
_entity.pdbx_description
1 polymer ?
#
loop_
_entity_poly.entity_id
_entity_poly.type
_entity_poly.pdbx_seq_one_letter_code
_entity_poly.pdbx_strand_id
1 'polypeptide(L)'
;MYLQHIAMIVVLSFRLEIWGIPVLYFKAKSDYVKEPIPVTGWKKIWKKFYEEEAKTAQMIFSPYGGKMDEISKSSIPFPHRVGNITKSNTWCIGKKKEKRLPKGI
;
A
#
# COMPACT_ATOMS: atom_id res chain seq x y z
N MET A 1 46.15 -9.31 -23.62
CA MET A 1 45.71 -9.54 -22.22
C MET A 1 44.74 -8.48 -21.68
N TYR A 2 44.78 -7.21 -22.11
CA TYR A 2 43.87 -6.16 -21.59
C TYR A 2 42.41 -6.24 -22.07
N LEU A 3 42.16 -6.71 -23.30
CA LEU A 3 40.79 -6.78 -23.85
C LEU A 3 39.91 -7.86 -23.20
N GLN A 4 40.49 -8.96 -22.71
CA GLN A 4 39.73 -10.03 -22.04
C GLN A 4 39.18 -9.56 -20.69
N HIS A 5 39.91 -8.70 -19.97
CA HIS A 5 39.44 -8.12 -18.72
C HIS A 5 38.29 -7.11 -18.93
N ILE A 6 38.30 -6.33 -20.02
CA ILE A 6 37.21 -5.39 -20.32
C ILE A 6 35.93 -6.14 -20.70
N ALA A 7 36.03 -7.23 -21.48
CA ALA A 7 34.88 -8.06 -21.83
C ALA A 7 34.22 -8.68 -20.58
N MET A 8 35.01 -9.13 -19.61
CA MET A 8 34.48 -9.63 -18.33
C MET A 8 33.79 -8.54 -17.52
N ILE A 9 34.33 -7.31 -17.49
CA ILE A 9 33.73 -6.19 -16.74
C ILE A 9 32.41 -5.74 -17.37
N VAL A 10 32.30 -5.67 -18.70
CA VAL A 10 31.04 -5.35 -19.38
C VAL A 10 29.99 -6.45 -19.18
N VAL A 11 30.39 -7.72 -19.21
CA VAL A 11 29.50 -8.86 -18.92
C VAL A 11 29.07 -8.88 -17.45
N LEU A 12 29.93 -8.48 -16.51
CA LEU A 12 29.58 -8.35 -15.10
C LEU A 12 28.61 -7.18 -14.86
N SER A 13 28.83 -6.04 -15.52
CA SER A 13 27.93 -4.89 -15.44
C SER A 13 26.54 -5.20 -16.02
N PHE A 14 26.47 -5.95 -17.13
CA PHE A 14 25.21 -6.39 -17.72
C PHE A 14 24.51 -7.49 -16.89
N ARG A 15 25.27 -8.25 -16.09
CA ARG A 15 24.78 -9.35 -15.24
C ARG A 15 24.29 -8.88 -13.87
N LEU A 16 24.49 -7.62 -13.52
CA LEU A 16 24.01 -7.03 -12.27
C LEU A 16 22.65 -6.32 -12.40
N GLU A 17 22.15 -6.07 -13.62
CA GLU A 17 20.86 -5.40 -13.86
C GLU A 17 19.61 -6.30 -13.69
N ILE A 18 19.76 -7.60 -13.36
CA ILE A 18 18.64 -8.55 -13.25
C ILE A 18 18.66 -9.35 -11.95
N TRP A 19 19.02 -8.72 -10.82
CA TRP A 19 18.45 -9.16 -9.56
C TRP A 19 17.06 -8.55 -9.48
N GLY A 20 16.09 -9.25 -10.06
CA GLY A 20 14.68 -8.88 -10.10
C GLY A 20 14.11 -8.74 -8.69
N ILE A 21 14.37 -7.60 -8.04
CA ILE A 21 13.68 -7.19 -6.83
C ILE A 21 12.21 -7.04 -7.25
N PRO A 22 11.31 -7.88 -6.74
CA PRO A 22 9.91 -7.79 -7.12
C PRO A 22 9.38 -6.44 -6.65
N VAL A 23 9.09 -5.54 -7.59
CA VAL A 23 8.44 -4.26 -7.29
C VAL A 23 7.03 -4.59 -6.82
N LEU A 24 6.79 -4.44 -5.53
CA LEU A 24 5.48 -4.61 -4.93
C LEU A 24 4.68 -3.33 -5.16
N TYR A 25 3.60 -3.44 -5.93
CA TYR A 25 2.65 -2.34 -6.09
C TYR A 25 1.59 -2.45 -5.00
N PHE A 26 1.36 -1.37 -4.26
CA PHE A 26 0.28 -1.31 -3.29
C PHE A 26 -0.67 -0.15 -3.58
N LYS A 27 -1.94 -0.35 -3.28
CA LYS A 27 -2.96 0.70 -3.27
C LYS A 27 -3.45 0.83 -1.84
N ALA A 28 -3.32 2.02 -1.26
CA ALA A 28 -3.84 2.33 0.06
C ALA A 28 -5.02 3.31 -0.04
N LYS A 29 -6.00 3.12 0.85
CA LYS A 29 -7.10 4.05 1.13
C LYS A 29 -7.16 4.26 2.63
N SER A 30 -7.55 5.46 3.05
CA SER A 30 -7.70 5.80 4.46
C SER A 30 -9.06 6.43 4.69
N ASP A 31 -9.77 5.97 5.71
CA ASP A 31 -11.07 6.46 6.13
C ASP A 31 -11.03 6.82 7.63
N TYR A 32 -11.87 7.77 8.03
CA TYR A 32 -12.02 8.19 9.43
C TYR A 32 -13.39 7.78 9.95
N VAL A 33 -13.39 7.03 11.04
CA VAL A 33 -14.58 6.47 11.68
C VAL A 33 -14.98 7.37 12.84
N LYS A 34 -16.18 7.95 12.77
CA LYS A 34 -16.76 8.80 13.82
C LYS A 34 -17.71 8.06 14.76
N GLU A 35 -18.33 6.99 14.26
CA GLU A 35 -19.26 6.14 15.00
C GLU A 35 -18.81 4.68 14.88
N PRO A 36 -19.00 3.84 15.92
CA PRO A 36 -18.62 2.44 15.86
C PRO A 36 -19.26 1.71 14.67
N ILE A 37 -18.46 0.96 13.92
CA ILE A 37 -18.95 0.16 12.78
C ILE A 37 -19.88 -0.94 13.33
N PRO A 38 -21.12 -1.06 12.84
CA PRO A 38 -22.05 -2.08 13.32
C PRO A 38 -21.57 -3.48 12.91
N VAL A 39 -21.99 -4.51 13.65
CA VAL A 39 -21.61 -5.92 13.42
C VAL A 39 -21.94 -6.38 11.99
N THR A 40 -23.06 -5.89 11.42
CA THR A 40 -23.44 -6.18 10.03
C THR A 40 -22.45 -5.60 9.01
N GLY A 41 -21.84 -4.45 9.31
CA GLY A 41 -20.75 -3.86 8.53
C GLY A 41 -19.49 -4.73 8.58
N TRP A 42 -19.11 -5.18 9.78
CA TRP A 42 -17.97 -6.09 9.95
C TRP A 42 -18.13 -7.40 9.18
N LYS A 43 -19.32 -8.01 9.20
CA LYS A 43 -19.59 -9.24 8.40
C LYS A 43 -19.34 -9.02 6.91
N LYS A 44 -19.74 -7.87 6.36
CA LYS A 44 -19.50 -7.52 4.95
C LYS A 44 -18.01 -7.30 4.67
N ILE A 45 -17.29 -6.64 5.59
CA ILE A 45 -15.84 -6.42 5.46
C ILE A 45 -15.11 -7.78 5.46
N TRP A 46 -15.40 -8.63 6.43
CA TRP A 46 -14.79 -9.97 6.51
C TRP A 46 -15.04 -10.80 5.26
N LYS A 47 -16.27 -10.80 4.73
CA LYS A 47 -16.58 -11.48 3.47
C LYS A 47 -15.65 -11.04 2.33
N LYS A 48 -15.38 -9.74 2.21
CA LYS A 48 -14.44 -9.20 1.20
C LYS A 48 -13.00 -9.62 1.44
N PHE A 49 -12.56 -9.70 2.69
CA PHE A 49 -11.21 -10.17 3.03
C PHE A 49 -10.96 -11.63 2.65
N TYR A 50 -12.02 -12.45 2.53
CA TYR A 50 -11.91 -13.83 2.05
C TYR A 50 -11.87 -13.98 0.53
N GLU A 51 -12.08 -12.90 -0.23
CA GLU A 51 -11.97 -12.94 -1.69
C GLU A 51 -10.51 -13.07 -2.13
N GLU A 52 -10.27 -13.72 -3.27
CA GLU A 52 -8.90 -14.01 -3.74
C GLU A 52 -8.07 -12.75 -4.01
N GLU A 53 -8.72 -11.67 -4.45
CA GLU A 53 -8.10 -10.37 -4.68
C GLU A 53 -7.61 -9.71 -3.38
N ALA A 54 -8.19 -10.08 -2.23
CA ALA A 54 -7.88 -9.53 -0.92
C ALA A 54 -6.87 -10.37 -0.12
N LYS A 55 -6.29 -11.43 -0.71
CA LYS A 55 -5.31 -12.30 -0.04
C LYS A 55 -4.12 -11.55 0.59
N THR A 56 -3.74 -10.42 0.01
CA THR A 56 -2.64 -9.57 0.48
C THR A 56 -3.13 -8.27 1.11
N ALA A 57 -4.45 -8.11 1.27
CA ALA A 57 -5.03 -6.91 1.85
C ALA A 57 -4.77 -6.87 3.36
N GLN A 58 -4.50 -5.69 3.88
CA GLN A 58 -4.42 -5.44 5.32
C GLN A 58 -5.22 -4.19 5.64
N MET A 59 -5.84 -4.20 6.82
CA MET A 59 -6.55 -3.05 7.36
C MET A 59 -6.02 -2.76 8.76
N ILE A 60 -5.51 -1.54 8.94
CA ILE A 60 -4.88 -1.06 10.17
C ILE A 60 -5.79 0.00 10.76
N PHE A 61 -6.08 -0.13 12.06
CA PHE A 61 -6.88 0.83 12.81
C PHE A 61 -5.98 1.59 13.78
N SER A 62 -5.90 2.90 13.62
CA SER A 62 -5.19 3.79 14.53
C SER A 62 -6.21 4.52 15.40
N PRO A 63 -6.22 4.32 16.73
CA PRO A 63 -7.18 4.98 17.62
C PRO A 63 -6.94 6.50 17.63
N TYR A 64 -8.02 7.27 17.58
CA TYR A 64 -7.99 8.73 17.68
C TYR A 64 -8.61 9.13 19.03
N GLY A 65 -8.02 10.14 19.67
CA GLY A 65 -8.44 10.64 20.98
C GLY A 65 -7.30 11.31 21.74
N GLY A 66 -7.52 11.63 23.02
CA GLY A 66 -6.52 12.23 23.91
C GLY A 66 -6.04 13.57 23.37
N LYS A 67 -4.72 13.73 23.19
CA LYS A 67 -4.11 14.96 22.67
C LYS A 67 -4.64 15.38 21.29
N MET A 68 -5.21 14.46 20.51
CA MET A 68 -5.80 14.78 19.20
C MET A 68 -7.15 15.51 19.31
N ASP A 69 -7.85 15.42 20.45
CA ASP A 69 -9.13 16.10 20.70
C ASP A 69 -8.92 17.51 21.27
N GLU A 70 -7.80 17.76 21.93
CA GLU A 70 -7.42 19.06 22.50
C GLU A 70 -7.06 20.09 21.42
N ILE A 71 -6.65 19.62 20.23
CA ILE A 71 -6.19 20.48 19.14
C ILE A 71 -7.38 20.97 18.31
N SER A 72 -7.57 22.29 18.24
CA SER A 72 -8.61 22.92 17.40
C SER A 72 -8.45 22.55 15.92
N LYS A 73 -9.57 22.29 15.23
CA LYS A 73 -9.61 21.95 13.79
C LYS A 73 -9.01 23.04 12.89
N SER A 74 -9.05 24.29 13.31
CA SER A 74 -8.54 25.45 12.56
C SER A 74 -7.08 25.77 12.85
N SER A 75 -6.46 25.11 13.84
CA SER A 75 -5.08 25.42 14.23
C SER A 75 -4.05 25.01 13.19
N ILE A 76 -4.31 23.95 12.42
CA ILE A 76 -3.43 23.44 11.36
C ILE A 76 -4.25 22.84 10.21
N PRO A 77 -3.69 22.76 8.98
CA PRO A 77 -4.40 22.27 7.79
C PRO A 77 -4.91 20.83 7.84
N PHE A 78 -4.66 20.09 8.91
CA PHE A 78 -5.18 18.74 9.12
C PHE A 78 -6.44 18.78 10.01
N PRO A 79 -7.65 18.65 9.42
CA PRO A 79 -8.91 18.93 10.09
C PRO A 79 -9.47 17.75 10.90
N HIS A 80 -8.88 16.55 10.79
CA HIS A 80 -9.37 15.33 11.46
C HIS A 80 -8.90 15.28 12.92
N ARG A 81 -9.60 16.03 13.79
CA ARG A 81 -9.36 16.13 15.23
C ARG A 81 -10.54 15.54 16.00
N VAL A 82 -11.15 16.35 16.88
CA VAL A 82 -12.29 16.02 17.73
C VAL A 82 -13.45 15.36 16.98
N GLY A 83 -13.93 14.25 17.55
CA GLY A 83 -15.08 13.48 17.09
C GLY A 83 -14.75 12.32 16.14
N ASN A 84 -13.47 12.02 15.89
CA ASN A 84 -13.08 10.79 15.20
C ASN A 84 -12.62 9.75 16.23
N ILE A 85 -13.18 8.54 16.17
CA ILE A 85 -12.85 7.44 17.09
C ILE A 85 -11.59 6.71 16.59
N THR A 86 -11.48 6.49 15.29
CA THR A 86 -10.39 5.69 14.71
C THR A 86 -10.15 6.08 13.26
N LYS A 87 -8.88 6.09 12.84
CA LYS A 87 -8.52 6.12 11.42
C LYS A 87 -8.26 4.69 10.95
N SER A 88 -9.00 4.26 9.93
CA SER A 88 -8.80 2.98 9.26
C SER A 88 -8.01 3.18 7.98
N ASN A 89 -6.87 2.52 7.87
CA ASN A 89 -6.08 2.48 6.64
C ASN A 89 -6.20 1.07 6.06
N THR A 90 -6.71 0.94 4.84
CA THR A 90 -6.73 -0.33 4.11
C THR A 90 -5.75 -0.25 2.96
N TRP A 91 -4.81 -1.20 2.89
CA TRP A 91 -3.97 -1.37 1.71
C TRP A 91 -4.17 -2.75 1.09
N CYS A 92 -3.94 -2.86 -0.21
CA CYS A 92 -3.82 -4.14 -0.90
C CYS A 92 -2.57 -4.12 -1.77
N ILE A 93 -1.84 -5.23 -1.77
CA ILE A 93 -0.64 -5.41 -2.61
C ILE A 93 -1.10 -6.11 -3.89
N GLY A 94 -1.13 -5.36 -4.99
CA GLY A 94 -1.46 -5.90 -6.31
C GLY A 94 -0.21 -6.43 -7.00
N LYS A 95 -0.32 -7.60 -7.64
CA LYS A 95 0.61 -7.94 -8.73
C LYS A 95 0.09 -7.29 -9.99
N LYS A 96 0.88 -6.42 -10.63
CA LYS A 96 0.51 -5.92 -11.95
C LYS A 96 0.53 -7.11 -12.91
N LYS A 97 -0.59 -7.42 -13.58
CA LYS A 97 -0.52 -8.18 -14.82
C LYS A 97 0.26 -7.31 -15.79
N GLU A 98 1.50 -7.69 -16.07
CA GLU A 98 2.31 -7.14 -17.13
C GLU A 98 1.48 -7.18 -18.43
N LYS A 99 0.86 -6.07 -18.82
CA LYS A 99 0.34 -5.93 -20.18
C LYS A 99 1.58 -5.83 -21.05
N ARG A 100 2.09 -6.96 -21.54
CA ARG A 100 3.06 -6.95 -22.64
C ARG A 100 2.40 -6.15 -23.76
N LEU A 101 2.99 -5.00 -24.09
CA LEU A 101 2.64 -4.27 -25.30
C LEU A 101 2.61 -5.28 -26.45
N PRO A 102 1.61 -5.23 -27.37
CA PRO A 102 1.67 -6.06 -28.56
C PRO A 102 3.01 -5.76 -29.22
N LYS A 103 3.84 -6.80 -29.39
CA LYS A 103 5.03 -6.67 -30.22
C LYS A 103 4.50 -6.23 -31.58
N GLY A 104 4.85 -5.01 -31.97
CA GLY A 104 4.49 -4.48 -33.28
C GLY A 104 4.85 -5.48 -34.35
N ILE A 105 3.94 -5.64 -35.31
CA ILE A 105 4.17 -6.28 -36.60
C ILE A 105 5.20 -5.43 -37.35
#